data_AF-A0A397GKT9-F1
#
_entry.id   AF-A0A397GKT9-F1
#
_cell.length_a   1.000
_cell.length_b   1.000
_cell.length_c   1.000
_cell.angle_alpha   90.00
_cell.angle_beta   90.00
_cell.angle_gamma   90.00
#
_symmetry.space_group_name_H-M   'P 1'
#
loop_
_entity.id
_entity.type
_entity.pdbx_description
1 polymer ?
#
loop_
_entity_poly.entity_id
_entity_poly.type
_entity_poly.pdbx_seq_one_letter_code
_entity_poly.pdbx_strand_id
1 'polypeptide(L)'
;MSSKKVSFESALKNNYIKKFDYSKFENIERIAIGGFSTVYRANSLNLRKLVALKCLRENDESFYEKFVKELTNILAVNYHDNIIKFYGIVIDPSKETYYLVLQYAKDGDLRTYLRNNFNTLDWKIKIQMAKDITSGLRCIHEENIVHRDLHSKNILVHEGSLLITDLGLSQSLDTNSNSYSFKGGMLVYSDPGYLRNPFVYKRSKASDIYSLGVLLWEISSGRPPGLEITKIFIKGERERPINGTPEDYIIIYSNAWKDDPNQRPTIKNIFDSLENIKLENIYNDANDNQEAYFNNQSQASTDVYITDTISSTSSFTTSNLGEVTVSQASIENIKDLVSDQTLTDLTNLKNPEITVNSNNITRGWKICMY
;
A
#
# COMPACT_ATOMS: atom_id res chain seq x y z
N MET A 1 -15.45 -24.01 12.67
CA MET A 1 -14.66 -23.74 11.45
C MET A 1 -15.41 -22.72 10.61
N SER A 2 -14.76 -21.63 10.18
CA SER A 2 -15.44 -20.59 9.38
C SER A 2 -15.85 -21.13 8.00
N SER A 3 -16.98 -20.67 7.44
CA SER A 3 -17.47 -21.08 6.12
C SER A 3 -16.45 -20.84 5.00
N LYS A 4 -15.62 -19.79 5.13
CA LYS A 4 -14.52 -19.48 4.20
C LYS A 4 -13.39 -20.52 4.23
N LYS A 5 -13.04 -21.08 5.38
CA LYS A 5 -12.04 -22.17 5.48
C LYS A 5 -12.52 -23.41 4.71
N VAL A 6 -13.80 -23.77 4.88
CA VAL A 6 -14.42 -24.90 4.16
C VAL A 6 -14.44 -24.67 2.64
N SER A 7 -14.78 -23.45 2.19
CA SER A 7 -14.77 -23.09 0.77
C SER A 7 -13.37 -23.14 0.17
N PHE A 8 -12.37 -22.62 0.88
CA PHE A 8 -10.97 -22.67 0.46
C PHE A 8 -10.43 -24.11 0.35
N GLU A 9 -10.70 -24.95 1.35
CA GLU A 9 -10.33 -26.37 1.31
C GLU A 9 -11.01 -27.10 0.15
N SER A 10 -12.26 -26.74 -0.19
CA SER A 10 -12.97 -27.26 -1.36
C SER A 10 -12.34 -26.82 -2.69
N ALA A 11 -11.95 -25.54 -2.81
CA ALA A 11 -11.26 -25.03 -3.99
C ALA A 11 -9.92 -25.75 -4.27
N LEU A 12 -9.19 -26.10 -3.20
CA LEU A 12 -7.98 -26.92 -3.29
C LEU A 12 -8.28 -28.35 -3.74
N LYS A 13 -9.32 -28.98 -3.19
CA LYS A 13 -9.72 -30.35 -3.56
C LYS A 13 -10.14 -30.47 -5.02
N ASN A 14 -10.71 -29.41 -5.59
CA ASN A 14 -11.16 -29.37 -6.98
C ASN A 14 -10.09 -28.89 -7.98
N ASN A 15 -8.83 -28.74 -7.55
CA ASN A 15 -7.69 -28.31 -8.40
C ASN A 15 -7.85 -26.94 -9.09
N TYR A 16 -8.76 -26.07 -8.62
CA TYR A 16 -8.84 -24.69 -9.13
C TYR A 16 -7.60 -23.86 -8.75
N ILE A 17 -6.93 -24.25 -7.67
CA ILE A 17 -5.69 -23.63 -7.19
C ILE A 17 -4.63 -24.73 -7.12
N LYS A 18 -3.52 -24.51 -7.83
CA LYS A 18 -2.38 -25.43 -7.79
C LYS A 18 -1.76 -25.45 -6.39
N LYS A 19 -1.71 -26.61 -5.76
CA LYS A 19 -1.01 -26.83 -4.49
C LYS A 19 0.32 -27.52 -4.75
N PHE A 20 1.41 -26.93 -4.25
CA PHE A 20 2.74 -27.53 -4.28
C PHE A 20 3.05 -28.27 -2.97
N ASP A 21 3.98 -29.20 -3.03
CA ASP A 21 4.56 -29.87 -1.87
C ASP A 21 5.66 -28.99 -1.27
N TYR A 22 5.56 -28.69 0.03
CA TYR A 22 6.53 -27.86 0.75
C TYR A 22 7.93 -28.47 0.74
N SER A 23 8.05 -29.81 0.72
CA SER A 23 9.35 -30.50 0.67
C SER A 23 10.15 -30.24 -0.61
N LYS A 24 9.51 -29.63 -1.63
CA LYS A 24 10.10 -29.32 -2.93
C LYS A 24 10.60 -27.87 -3.04
N PHE A 25 10.69 -27.16 -1.93
CA PHE A 25 11.28 -25.83 -1.83
C PHE A 25 12.56 -25.88 -0.99
N GLU A 26 13.66 -25.45 -1.58
CA GLU A 26 14.99 -25.47 -0.96
C GLU A 26 15.55 -24.06 -0.81
N ASN A 27 16.57 -23.89 0.05
CA ASN A 27 17.25 -22.61 0.31
C ASN A 27 16.27 -21.47 0.62
N ILE A 28 15.34 -21.75 1.55
CA ILE A 28 14.31 -20.80 1.95
C ILE A 28 14.95 -19.71 2.82
N GLU A 29 15.02 -18.50 2.28
CA GLU A 29 15.65 -17.35 2.92
C GLU A 29 14.68 -16.19 3.00
N ARG A 30 14.55 -15.57 4.17
CA ARG A 30 13.68 -14.40 4.33
C ARG A 30 14.29 -13.18 3.64
N ILE A 31 13.54 -12.53 2.77
CA ILE A 31 14.01 -11.37 2.00
C ILE A 31 13.28 -10.08 2.33
N ALA A 32 12.06 -10.16 2.89
CA ALA A 32 11.31 -8.97 3.29
C ALA A 32 10.35 -9.25 4.45
N ILE A 33 10.15 -8.23 5.29
CA ILE A 33 9.13 -8.22 6.35
C ILE A 33 8.31 -6.95 6.15
N GLY A 34 7.01 -7.10 5.87
CA GLY A 34 6.05 -6.01 5.83
C GLY A 34 5.19 -5.96 7.09
N GLY A 35 4.27 -5.00 7.13
CA GLY A 35 3.30 -4.87 8.23
C GLY A 35 2.38 -6.10 8.36
N PHE A 36 1.99 -6.69 7.22
CA PHE A 36 1.00 -7.78 7.16
C PHE A 36 1.54 -9.12 6.66
N SER A 37 2.73 -9.12 6.03
CA SER A 37 3.28 -10.30 5.38
C SER A 37 4.78 -10.43 5.59
N THR A 38 5.28 -11.65 5.41
CA THR A 38 6.71 -11.94 5.28
C THR A 38 6.95 -12.63 3.95
N VAL A 39 8.03 -12.27 3.27
CA VAL A 39 8.40 -12.85 1.98
C VAL A 39 9.73 -13.57 2.10
N TYR A 40 9.76 -14.79 1.56
CA TYR A 40 10.96 -15.62 1.46
C TYR A 40 11.30 -15.85 0.00
N ARG A 41 12.58 -15.96 -0.32
CA ARG A 41 13.09 -16.51 -1.57
C ARG A 41 13.29 -18.01 -1.39
N ALA A 42 12.96 -18.81 -2.39
CA ALA A 42 13.20 -20.25 -2.38
C ALA A 42 13.49 -20.78 -3.79
N ASN A 43 14.24 -21.87 -3.87
CA ASN A 43 14.38 -22.68 -5.08
C ASN A 43 13.22 -23.67 -5.16
N SER A 44 12.39 -23.59 -6.20
CA SER A 44 11.31 -24.57 -6.42
C SER A 44 11.78 -25.68 -7.34
N LEU A 45 11.82 -26.93 -6.84
CA LEU A 45 12.16 -28.10 -7.64
C LEU A 45 11.09 -28.42 -8.70
N ASN A 46 9.81 -28.17 -8.39
CA ASN A 46 8.70 -28.37 -9.33
C ASN A 46 8.75 -27.40 -10.50
N LEU A 47 9.06 -26.12 -10.22
CA LEU A 47 9.07 -25.06 -11.24
C LEU A 47 10.45 -24.84 -11.87
N ARG A 48 11.50 -25.45 -11.29
CA ARG A 48 12.91 -25.34 -11.69
C ARG A 48 13.39 -23.89 -11.79
N LYS A 49 12.98 -23.06 -10.83
CA LYS A 49 13.34 -21.64 -10.77
C LYS A 49 13.26 -21.09 -9.34
N LEU A 50 13.85 -19.91 -9.16
CA LEU A 50 13.64 -19.09 -7.97
C LEU A 50 12.20 -18.58 -7.92
N VAL A 51 11.62 -18.61 -6.73
CA VAL A 51 10.28 -18.11 -6.43
C VAL A 51 10.28 -17.27 -5.16
N ALA A 52 9.26 -16.43 -5.01
CA ALA A 52 8.94 -15.76 -3.76
C ALA A 52 7.80 -16.51 -3.06
N LEU A 53 7.98 -16.83 -1.78
CA LEU A 53 6.96 -17.39 -0.90
C LEU A 53 6.47 -16.28 0.03
N LYS A 54 5.25 -15.79 -0.20
CA LYS A 54 4.62 -14.76 0.64
C LYS A 54 3.68 -15.43 1.63
N CYS A 55 3.92 -15.27 2.93
CA CYS A 55 2.96 -15.66 3.97
C CYS A 55 2.36 -14.41 4.64
N LEU A 56 1.06 -14.48 4.94
CA LEU A 56 0.39 -13.51 5.81
C LEU A 56 0.62 -13.92 7.27
N ARG A 57 0.66 -12.95 8.20
CA ARG A 57 0.84 -13.27 9.62
C ARG A 57 -0.37 -14.05 10.16
N GLU A 58 -0.13 -15.23 10.73
CA GLU A 58 -1.16 -16.23 11.11
C GLU A 58 -1.96 -15.90 12.38
N ASN A 59 -1.44 -15.06 13.28
CA ASN A 59 -2.04 -14.83 14.60
C ASN A 59 -3.28 -13.90 14.59
N ASP A 60 -4.03 -13.86 13.50
CA ASP A 60 -5.19 -12.99 13.32
C ASP A 60 -6.44 -13.86 13.07
N GLU A 61 -7.50 -13.66 13.86
CA GLU A 61 -8.80 -14.32 13.64
C GLU A 61 -9.35 -14.10 12.22
N SER A 62 -8.92 -13.02 11.55
CA SER A 62 -9.26 -12.68 10.17
C SER A 62 -8.27 -13.20 9.11
N PHE A 63 -7.26 -14.01 9.49
CA PHE A 63 -6.23 -14.51 8.57
C PHE A 63 -6.82 -15.13 7.30
N TYR A 64 -7.74 -16.10 7.45
CA TYR A 64 -8.34 -16.79 6.31
C TYR A 64 -9.11 -15.83 5.41
N GLU A 65 -9.71 -14.78 5.97
CA GLU A 65 -10.42 -13.79 5.17
C GLU A 65 -9.46 -12.95 4.35
N LYS A 66 -8.35 -12.50 4.96
CA LYS A 66 -7.31 -11.71 4.28
C LYS A 66 -6.60 -12.55 3.21
N PHE A 67 -6.24 -13.79 3.53
CA PHE A 67 -5.59 -14.72 2.62
C PHE A 67 -6.47 -15.07 1.43
N VAL A 68 -7.72 -15.47 1.67
CA VAL A 68 -8.68 -15.78 0.60
C VAL A 68 -8.94 -14.54 -0.25
N LYS A 69 -9.05 -13.35 0.36
CA LYS A 69 -9.24 -12.10 -0.40
C LYS A 69 -8.05 -11.83 -1.33
N GLU A 70 -6.82 -11.91 -0.82
CA GLU A 70 -5.63 -11.71 -1.64
C GLU A 70 -5.54 -12.76 -2.76
N LEU A 71 -5.81 -14.02 -2.44
CA LEU A 71 -5.82 -15.12 -3.41
C LEU A 71 -6.87 -14.92 -4.51
N THR A 72 -8.10 -14.52 -4.15
CA THR A 72 -9.15 -14.23 -5.12
C THR A 72 -8.75 -13.06 -6.02
N ASN A 73 -8.22 -11.99 -5.44
CA ASN A 73 -7.80 -10.82 -6.22
C ASN A 73 -6.67 -11.17 -7.18
N ILE A 74 -5.63 -11.89 -6.75
CA ILE A 74 -4.51 -12.24 -7.64
C ILE A 74 -4.96 -13.19 -8.75
N LEU A 75 -5.82 -14.17 -8.46
CA LEU A 75 -6.37 -15.07 -9.48
C LEU A 75 -7.13 -14.33 -10.58
N ALA A 76 -7.85 -13.26 -10.23
CA ALA A 76 -8.62 -12.45 -11.18
C ALA A 76 -7.71 -11.74 -12.20
N VAL A 77 -6.48 -11.36 -11.83
CA VAL A 77 -5.61 -10.52 -12.68
C VAL A 77 -4.33 -11.21 -13.14
N ASN A 78 -4.07 -12.45 -12.73
CA ASN A 78 -2.82 -13.19 -12.98
C ASN A 78 -2.56 -13.49 -14.48
N TYR A 79 -3.49 -13.16 -15.37
CA TYR A 79 -3.32 -13.34 -16.80
C TYR A 79 -2.47 -12.24 -17.46
N HIS A 80 -2.22 -11.13 -16.79
CA HIS A 80 -1.59 -9.94 -17.37
C HIS A 80 -0.08 -9.85 -17.05
N ASP A 81 0.74 -9.50 -18.04
CA ASP A 81 2.20 -9.54 -17.93
C ASP A 81 2.80 -8.52 -16.95
N ASN A 82 2.14 -7.37 -16.73
CA ASN A 82 2.55 -6.38 -15.72
C ASN A 82 1.98 -6.64 -14.31
N ILE A 83 1.49 -7.85 -14.05
CA ILE A 83 1.11 -8.33 -12.71
C ILE A 83 2.10 -9.40 -12.29
N ILE A 84 2.46 -9.43 -11.01
CA ILE A 84 3.33 -10.48 -10.49
C ILE A 84 2.73 -11.86 -10.74
N LYS A 85 3.50 -12.76 -11.38
CA LYS A 85 2.97 -14.09 -11.71
C LYS A 85 2.74 -14.91 -10.44
N PHE A 86 1.52 -15.40 -10.28
CA PHE A 86 1.11 -16.36 -9.27
C PHE A 86 1.14 -17.77 -9.84
N TYR A 87 1.80 -18.68 -9.13
CA TYR A 87 1.98 -20.07 -9.55
C TYR A 87 1.08 -21.07 -8.81
N GLY A 88 0.60 -20.70 -7.62
CA GLY A 88 -0.16 -21.59 -6.74
C GLY A 88 0.15 -21.31 -5.27
N ILE A 89 -0.22 -22.25 -4.41
CA ILE A 89 0.02 -22.14 -2.96
C ILE A 89 0.87 -23.30 -2.46
N VAL A 90 1.45 -23.11 -1.28
CA VAL A 90 2.10 -24.18 -0.52
C VAL A 90 1.74 -24.03 0.96
N ILE A 91 1.64 -25.16 1.66
CA ILE A 91 1.33 -25.21 3.09
C ILE A 91 2.50 -25.89 3.79
N ASP A 92 3.11 -25.22 4.75
CA ASP A 92 4.10 -25.82 5.65
C ASP A 92 3.37 -26.59 6.75
N PRO A 93 3.36 -27.94 6.71
CA PRO A 93 2.59 -28.73 7.68
C PRO A 93 3.17 -28.64 9.10
N SER A 94 4.43 -28.22 9.27
CA SER A 94 5.07 -28.14 10.59
C SER A 94 4.61 -26.91 11.39
N LYS A 95 4.20 -25.85 10.68
CA LYS A 95 3.79 -24.57 11.26
C LYS A 95 2.33 -24.23 11.00
N GLU A 96 1.64 -24.99 10.14
CA GLU A 96 0.34 -24.66 9.57
C GLU A 96 0.34 -23.34 8.77
N THR A 97 1.51 -22.93 8.24
CA THR A 97 1.68 -21.70 7.46
C THR A 97 1.27 -21.86 6.00
N TYR A 98 0.47 -20.91 5.50
CA TYR A 98 0.09 -20.83 4.10
C TYR A 98 0.94 -19.79 3.36
N TYR A 99 1.46 -20.17 2.20
CA TYR A 99 2.22 -19.29 1.33
C TYR A 99 1.58 -19.18 -0.05
N LEU A 100 1.56 -17.97 -0.59
CA LEU A 100 1.42 -17.74 -2.03
C LEU A 100 2.78 -17.97 -2.69
N VAL A 101 2.81 -18.78 -3.76
CA VAL A 101 3.99 -19.02 -4.58
C VAL A 101 3.96 -18.04 -5.75
N LEU A 102 4.85 -17.06 -5.73
CA LEU A 102 4.91 -15.95 -6.67
C LEU A 102 6.23 -15.98 -7.47
N GLN A 103 6.24 -15.29 -8.61
CA GLN A 103 7.47 -14.98 -9.33
C GLN A 103 8.44 -14.22 -8.43
N TYR A 104 9.72 -14.59 -8.51
CA TYR A 104 10.79 -13.84 -7.88
C TYR A 104 11.27 -12.73 -8.82
N ALA A 105 10.98 -11.48 -8.46
CA ALA A 105 11.45 -10.31 -9.19
C ALA A 105 12.89 -9.97 -8.80
N LYS A 106 13.82 -10.40 -9.66
CA LYS A 106 15.26 -10.36 -9.38
C LYS A 106 15.84 -8.96 -9.15
N ASP A 107 15.22 -7.90 -9.69
CA ASP A 107 15.73 -6.53 -9.61
C ASP A 107 15.09 -5.73 -8.46
N GLY A 108 14.31 -6.40 -7.59
CA GLY A 108 13.76 -5.83 -6.37
C GLY A 108 12.54 -4.93 -6.60
N ASP A 109 12.30 -4.01 -5.66
CA ASP A 109 11.22 -3.03 -5.74
C ASP A 109 11.65 -1.75 -6.50
N LEU A 110 10.67 -1.04 -7.06
CA LEU A 110 10.91 0.17 -7.87
C LEU A 110 11.66 1.25 -7.10
N ARG A 111 11.39 1.42 -5.80
CA ARG A 111 12.07 2.46 -5.00
C ARG A 111 13.57 2.18 -4.92
N THR A 112 13.92 0.95 -4.57
CA THR A 112 15.31 0.50 -4.51
C THR A 112 15.96 0.53 -5.90
N TYR A 113 15.22 0.11 -6.93
CA TYR A 113 15.70 0.08 -8.31
C TYR A 113 16.03 1.48 -8.83
N LEU A 114 15.14 2.46 -8.64
CA LEU A 114 15.38 3.85 -9.02
C LEU A 114 16.61 4.38 -8.30
N ARG A 115 16.71 4.22 -6.97
CA ARG A 115 17.86 4.68 -6.19
C ARG A 115 19.20 4.19 -6.76
N ASN A 116 19.26 2.94 -7.19
CA ASN A 116 20.51 2.31 -7.60
C ASN A 116 20.83 2.54 -9.10
N ASN A 117 19.82 2.74 -9.94
CA ASN A 117 19.99 2.72 -11.39
C ASN A 117 19.56 4.02 -12.10
N PHE A 118 19.08 5.04 -11.38
CA PHE A 118 18.46 6.22 -12.00
C PHE A 118 19.28 6.88 -13.11
N ASN A 119 20.60 6.97 -12.94
CA ASN A 119 21.51 7.60 -13.89
C ASN A 119 21.62 6.86 -15.22
N THR A 120 21.19 5.60 -15.30
CA THR A 120 21.16 4.81 -16.54
C THR A 120 19.80 4.80 -17.22
N LEU A 121 18.79 5.45 -16.63
CA LEU A 121 17.42 5.45 -17.14
C LEU A 121 17.19 6.69 -18.02
N ASP A 122 17.22 6.49 -19.33
CA ASP A 122 16.77 7.53 -20.26
C ASP A 122 15.24 7.70 -20.24
N TRP A 123 14.74 8.72 -20.94
CA TRP A 123 13.31 9.01 -20.97
C TRP A 123 12.47 7.95 -21.66
N LYS A 124 13.02 7.22 -22.64
CA LYS A 124 12.29 6.13 -23.30
C LYS A 124 12.06 4.98 -22.33
N ILE A 125 13.08 4.63 -21.55
CA ILE A 125 12.99 3.64 -20.48
C ILE A 125 11.97 4.11 -19.44
N LYS A 126 12.10 5.34 -18.91
CA LYS A 126 11.16 5.88 -17.89
C LYS A 126 9.70 5.85 -18.34
N ILE A 127 9.42 6.23 -19.60
CA ILE A 127 8.06 6.16 -20.17
C ILE A 127 7.60 4.70 -20.27
N GLN A 128 8.46 3.77 -20.67
CA GLN A 128 8.10 2.35 -20.67
C GLN A 128 7.79 1.84 -19.26
N MET A 129 8.56 2.25 -18.24
CA MET A 129 8.27 1.91 -16.83
C MET A 129 6.89 2.42 -16.41
N ALA A 130 6.54 3.66 -16.78
CA ALA A 130 5.23 4.24 -16.52
C ALA A 130 4.10 3.49 -17.23
N LYS A 131 4.31 3.08 -18.49
CA LYS A 131 3.36 2.31 -19.29
C LYS A 131 3.09 0.93 -18.69
N ASP A 132 4.13 0.24 -18.23
CA ASP A 132 4.01 -1.07 -17.58
C ASP A 132 3.12 -1.00 -16.33
N ILE A 133 3.38 -0.03 -15.43
CA ILE A 133 2.56 0.18 -14.23
C ILE A 133 1.12 0.54 -14.61
N THR A 134 0.93 1.42 -15.59
CA THR A 134 -0.38 1.86 -16.07
C THR A 134 -1.16 0.69 -16.68
N SER A 135 -0.51 -0.20 -17.44
CA SER A 135 -1.15 -1.38 -18.04
C SER A 135 -1.55 -2.40 -16.98
N GLY A 136 -0.69 -2.65 -16.00
CA GLY A 136 -1.03 -3.50 -14.86
C GLY A 136 -2.23 -2.96 -14.07
N LEU A 137 -2.24 -1.65 -13.79
CA LEU A 137 -3.34 -1.02 -13.06
C LEU A 137 -4.64 -1.03 -13.86
N ARG A 138 -4.55 -0.86 -15.20
CA ARG A 138 -5.71 -1.00 -16.10
C ARG A 138 -6.35 -2.38 -15.98
N CYS A 139 -5.56 -3.46 -16.02
CA CYS A 139 -6.06 -4.82 -15.84
C CYS A 139 -6.79 -4.99 -14.49
N ILE A 140 -6.20 -4.48 -13.39
CA ILE A 140 -6.83 -4.51 -12.07
C ILE A 140 -8.18 -3.77 -12.07
N HIS A 141 -8.24 -2.60 -12.71
CA HIS A 141 -9.46 -1.80 -12.80
C HIS A 141 -10.51 -2.43 -13.72
N GLU A 142 -10.13 -3.14 -14.76
CA GLU A 142 -11.04 -3.88 -15.66
C GLU A 142 -11.76 -5.02 -14.91
N GLU A 143 -11.08 -5.69 -13.99
CA GLU A 143 -11.68 -6.68 -13.07
C GLU A 143 -12.47 -6.03 -11.90
N ASN A 144 -12.77 -4.73 -11.98
CA ASN A 144 -13.45 -3.95 -10.93
C ASN A 144 -12.79 -4.02 -9.55
N ILE A 145 -11.47 -4.20 -9.52
CA ILE A 145 -10.67 -4.17 -8.29
C ILE A 145 -10.05 -2.77 -8.12
N VAL A 146 -10.02 -2.28 -6.88
CA VAL A 146 -9.23 -1.11 -6.47
C VAL A 146 -8.03 -1.61 -5.67
N HIS A 147 -6.81 -1.22 -6.05
CA HIS A 147 -5.56 -1.68 -5.44
C HIS A 147 -5.43 -1.19 -4.00
N ARG A 148 -5.71 0.10 -3.75
CA ARG A 148 -5.70 0.74 -2.42
C ARG A 148 -4.34 0.80 -1.72
N ASP A 149 -3.27 0.22 -2.26
CA ASP A 149 -1.93 0.35 -1.67
C ASP A 149 -0.83 0.46 -2.73
N LEU A 150 -1.11 1.26 -3.76
CA LEU A 150 -0.21 1.39 -4.90
C LEU A 150 0.92 2.37 -4.54
N HIS A 151 2.15 1.87 -4.46
CA HIS A 151 3.35 2.65 -4.14
C HIS A 151 4.62 1.95 -4.62
N SER A 152 5.77 2.62 -4.63
CA SER A 152 6.98 2.08 -5.27
C SER A 152 7.53 0.80 -4.63
N LYS A 153 7.27 0.55 -3.33
CA LYS A 153 7.60 -0.75 -2.70
C LYS A 153 6.69 -1.92 -3.11
N ASN A 154 5.53 -1.65 -3.74
CA ASN A 154 4.58 -2.63 -4.28
C ASN A 154 4.63 -2.70 -5.82
N ILE A 155 5.62 -2.05 -6.43
CA ILE A 155 5.99 -2.25 -7.84
C ILE A 155 7.33 -2.98 -7.84
N LEU A 156 7.36 -4.15 -8.46
CA LEU A 156 8.58 -4.95 -8.60
C LEU A 156 9.19 -4.76 -9.98
N VAL A 157 10.52 -4.86 -10.06
CA VAL A 157 11.27 -4.80 -11.31
C VAL A 157 11.83 -6.18 -11.63
N HIS A 158 11.62 -6.62 -12.86
CA HIS A 158 12.16 -7.88 -13.35
C HIS A 158 12.54 -7.76 -14.81
N GLU A 159 13.84 -7.77 -15.10
CA GLU A 159 14.38 -7.79 -16.45
C GLU A 159 13.94 -6.57 -17.28
N GLY A 160 13.83 -5.42 -16.63
CA GLY A 160 13.38 -4.17 -17.25
C GLY A 160 11.86 -3.99 -17.28
N SER A 161 11.07 -5.02 -16.95
CA SER A 161 9.61 -4.92 -16.83
C SER A 161 9.15 -4.60 -15.42
N LEU A 162 8.04 -3.87 -15.31
CA LEU A 162 7.44 -3.48 -14.02
C LEU A 162 6.20 -4.32 -13.75
N LEU A 163 6.11 -4.83 -12.52
CA LEU A 163 5.09 -5.77 -12.07
C LEU A 163 4.39 -5.22 -10.84
N ILE A 164 3.07 -5.07 -10.87
CA ILE A 164 2.29 -4.75 -9.67
C ILE A 164 2.19 -6.00 -8.80
N THR A 165 2.38 -5.83 -7.49
CA THR A 165 2.24 -6.88 -6.46
C THR A 165 1.42 -6.38 -5.27
N ASP A 166 1.18 -7.26 -4.31
CA ASP A 166 0.48 -7.02 -3.04
C ASP A 166 -0.98 -6.57 -3.17
N LEU A 167 -1.85 -7.53 -3.48
CA LEU A 167 -3.29 -7.32 -3.56
C LEU A 167 -4.02 -7.57 -2.22
N GLY A 168 -3.28 -7.60 -1.11
CA GLY A 168 -3.82 -7.89 0.23
C GLY A 168 -4.76 -6.81 0.74
N LEU A 169 -4.53 -5.55 0.37
CA LEU A 169 -5.40 -4.41 0.71
C LEU A 169 -6.47 -4.13 -0.36
N SER A 170 -6.33 -4.72 -1.54
CA SER A 170 -7.24 -4.52 -2.67
C SER A 170 -8.68 -4.92 -2.36
N GLN A 171 -9.62 -4.27 -3.04
CA GLN A 171 -11.05 -4.43 -2.82
C GLN A 171 -11.79 -4.51 -4.15
N SER A 172 -12.52 -5.60 -4.38
CA SER A 172 -13.50 -5.68 -5.47
C SER A 172 -14.68 -4.75 -5.16
N LEU A 173 -15.06 -3.94 -6.14
CA LEU A 173 -16.21 -3.03 -6.06
C LEU A 173 -17.55 -3.77 -6.13
N ASP A 174 -17.56 -5.03 -6.56
CA ASP A 174 -18.76 -5.88 -6.63
C ASP A 174 -19.17 -6.41 -5.25
N THR A 175 -18.28 -6.29 -4.27
CA THR A 175 -18.56 -6.71 -2.89
C THR A 175 -19.15 -5.55 -2.08
N ASN A 176 -20.32 -5.75 -1.46
CA ASN A 176 -20.98 -4.78 -0.56
C ASN A 176 -20.26 -4.57 0.78
N SER A 177 -18.95 -4.83 0.87
CA SER A 177 -18.22 -4.67 2.12
C SER A 177 -17.98 -3.18 2.42
N ASN A 178 -18.85 -2.61 3.25
CA ASN A 178 -18.72 -1.28 3.84
C ASN A 178 -17.63 -1.23 4.94
N SER A 179 -16.48 -1.83 4.68
CA SER A 179 -15.36 -1.87 5.61
C SER A 179 -14.66 -0.51 5.59
N TYR A 180 -15.21 0.41 6.37
CA TYR A 180 -14.73 1.75 6.69
C TYR A 180 -13.58 1.73 7.72
N SER A 181 -12.74 0.70 7.72
CA SER A 181 -11.56 0.67 8.58
C SER A 181 -10.40 1.41 7.93
N PHE A 182 -9.61 2.11 8.73
CA PHE A 182 -8.28 2.54 8.30
C PHE A 182 -7.49 1.28 7.95
N LYS A 183 -7.08 1.11 6.69
CA LYS A 183 -6.50 -0.15 6.19
C LYS A 183 -4.98 -0.10 6.05
N GLY A 184 -4.31 0.86 6.69
CA GLY A 184 -2.89 1.08 6.48
C GLY A 184 -2.59 1.46 5.02
N GLY A 185 -1.33 1.27 4.64
CA GLY A 185 -0.78 1.67 3.35
C GLY A 185 0.12 2.90 3.46
N MET A 186 0.80 3.24 2.37
CA MET A 186 1.78 4.33 2.39
C MET A 186 1.12 5.71 2.22
N LEU A 187 1.14 6.52 3.28
CA LEU A 187 0.38 7.77 3.36
C LEU A 187 0.74 8.77 2.26
N VAL A 188 2.01 8.88 1.89
CA VAL A 188 2.48 9.83 0.84
C VAL A 188 1.99 9.48 -0.58
N TYR A 189 1.45 8.28 -0.79
CA TYR A 189 0.80 7.87 -2.06
C TYR A 189 -0.72 7.91 -1.96
N SER A 190 -1.27 8.14 -0.77
CA SER A 190 -2.69 7.97 -0.50
C SER A 190 -3.49 9.19 -0.95
N ASP A 191 -4.70 8.93 -1.46
CA ASP A 191 -5.67 9.94 -1.85
C ASP A 191 -5.94 10.95 -0.71
N PRO A 192 -5.86 12.27 -0.95
CA PRO A 192 -6.05 13.28 0.09
C PRO A 192 -7.45 13.24 0.69
N GLY A 193 -8.47 12.87 -0.09
CA GLY A 193 -9.82 12.67 0.43
C GLY A 193 -9.90 11.56 1.47
N TYR A 194 -9.12 10.49 1.26
CA TYR A 194 -8.97 9.40 2.23
C TYR A 194 -8.18 9.84 3.46
N LEU A 195 -7.11 10.61 3.29
CA LEU A 195 -6.30 11.13 4.41
C LEU A 195 -7.12 12.08 5.30
N ARG A 196 -7.98 12.92 4.71
CA ARG A 196 -8.86 13.83 5.44
C ARG A 196 -9.96 13.08 6.20
N ASN A 197 -10.54 12.03 5.61
CA ASN A 197 -11.71 11.34 6.16
C ASN A 197 -11.58 9.81 6.06
N PRO A 198 -10.62 9.17 6.75
CA PRO A 198 -10.28 7.75 6.52
C PRO A 198 -11.41 6.77 6.88
N PHE A 199 -12.35 7.19 7.72
CA PHE A 199 -13.49 6.37 8.17
C PHE A 199 -14.77 6.61 7.36
N VAL A 200 -14.77 7.56 6.42
CA VAL A 200 -15.96 7.90 5.62
C VAL A 200 -15.66 7.79 4.12
N TYR A 201 -14.45 8.19 3.72
CA TYR A 201 -14.06 8.22 2.32
C TYR A 201 -13.90 6.81 1.76
N LYS A 202 -14.78 6.46 0.81
CA LYS A 202 -14.69 5.21 0.06
C LYS A 202 -13.68 5.36 -1.07
N ARG A 203 -12.47 4.82 -0.87
CA ARG A 203 -11.45 4.72 -1.91
C ARG A 203 -12.00 4.01 -3.15
N SER A 204 -11.71 4.58 -4.31
CA SER A 204 -12.22 4.15 -5.61
C SER A 204 -11.07 3.98 -6.61
N LYS A 205 -11.38 3.62 -7.87
CA LYS A 205 -10.38 3.61 -8.96
C LYS A 205 -9.62 4.94 -9.06
N ALA A 206 -10.31 6.07 -8.82
CA ALA A 206 -9.68 7.40 -8.81
C ALA A 206 -8.64 7.58 -7.68
N SER A 207 -8.76 6.84 -6.58
CA SER A 207 -7.75 6.82 -5.52
C SER A 207 -6.47 6.13 -5.97
N ASP A 208 -6.56 5.05 -6.76
CA ASP A 208 -5.37 4.44 -7.35
C ASP A 208 -4.76 5.34 -8.44
N ILE A 209 -5.57 6.10 -9.18
CA ILE A 209 -5.07 7.09 -10.15
C ILE A 209 -4.21 8.14 -9.46
N TYR A 210 -4.61 8.59 -8.27
CA TYR A 210 -3.80 9.52 -7.48
C TYR A 210 -2.44 8.90 -7.12
N SER A 211 -2.44 7.67 -6.61
CA SER A 211 -1.23 6.92 -6.30
C SER A 211 -0.33 6.70 -7.52
N LEU A 212 -0.94 6.45 -8.69
CA LEU A 212 -0.23 6.35 -9.97
C LEU A 212 0.45 7.69 -10.31
N GLY A 213 -0.22 8.83 -10.15
CA GLY A 213 0.40 10.15 -10.34
C GLY A 213 1.66 10.33 -9.47
N VAL A 214 1.62 9.87 -8.22
CA VAL A 214 2.79 9.90 -7.32
C VAL A 214 3.93 9.04 -7.85
N LEU A 215 3.62 7.81 -8.29
CA LEU A 215 4.59 6.89 -8.89
C LEU A 215 5.23 7.45 -10.16
N LEU A 216 4.44 8.09 -11.02
CA LEU A 216 4.94 8.71 -12.24
C LEU A 216 5.95 9.82 -11.92
N TRP A 217 5.66 10.65 -10.91
CA TRP A 217 6.61 11.65 -10.43
C TRP A 217 7.86 11.04 -9.77
N GLU A 218 7.73 9.93 -9.05
CA GLU A 218 8.90 9.22 -8.49
C GLU A 218 9.81 8.66 -9.59
N ILE A 219 9.23 8.18 -10.72
CA ILE A 219 10.01 7.75 -11.89
C ILE A 219 10.72 8.95 -12.56
N SER A 220 10.09 10.13 -12.63
CA SER A 220 10.75 11.31 -13.22
C SER A 220 11.89 11.83 -12.35
N SER A 221 11.73 11.76 -11.02
CA SER A 221 12.64 12.35 -10.04
C SER A 221 13.72 11.40 -9.53
N GLY A 222 13.50 10.08 -9.60
CA GLY A 222 14.41 9.06 -9.07
C GLY A 222 14.45 8.99 -7.55
N ARG A 223 13.56 9.71 -6.86
CA ARG A 223 13.53 9.82 -5.40
C ARG A 223 12.12 9.60 -4.86
N PRO A 224 11.99 9.06 -3.64
CA PRO A 224 10.69 8.91 -3.01
C PRO A 224 10.02 10.29 -2.81
N PRO A 225 8.68 10.36 -2.85
CA PRO A 225 7.95 11.56 -2.47
C PRO A 225 8.30 11.93 -1.02
N GLY A 226 8.70 13.17 -0.82
CA GLY A 226 9.22 13.67 0.46
C GLY A 226 8.45 14.86 1.02
N LEU A 227 7.32 15.22 0.41
CA LEU A 227 6.51 16.32 0.91
C LEU A 227 5.83 15.90 2.22
N GLU A 228 5.84 16.80 3.20
CA GLU A 228 5.16 16.56 4.49
C GLU A 228 3.68 16.25 4.25
N ILE A 229 3.20 15.19 4.91
CA ILE A 229 1.82 14.72 4.79
C ILE A 229 0.83 15.86 5.07
N THR A 230 1.14 16.73 6.03
CA THR A 230 0.35 17.94 6.37
C THR A 230 0.16 18.87 5.19
N LYS A 231 1.19 19.11 4.37
CA LYS A 231 1.06 19.96 3.17
C LYS A 231 0.19 19.30 2.11
N ILE A 232 0.28 17.97 1.97
CA ILE A 232 -0.55 17.20 1.05
C ILE A 232 -2.03 17.29 1.44
N PHE A 233 -2.39 16.90 2.68
CA PHE A 233 -3.81 16.81 3.04
C PHE A 233 -4.44 18.17 3.39
N ILE A 234 -3.70 19.12 3.98
CA ILE A 234 -4.25 20.44 4.38
C ILE A 234 -4.27 21.40 3.19
N LYS A 235 -3.17 21.46 2.43
CA LYS A 235 -2.98 22.48 1.39
C LYS A 235 -3.19 21.96 -0.03
N GLY A 236 -3.29 20.64 -0.22
CA GLY A 236 -3.34 20.04 -1.55
C GLY A 236 -2.04 20.22 -2.34
N GLU A 237 -0.94 20.54 -1.66
CA GLU A 237 0.36 20.73 -2.30
C GLU A 237 0.94 19.40 -2.76
N ARG A 238 1.70 19.44 -3.86
CA ARG A 238 2.44 18.32 -4.41
C ARG A 238 3.84 18.73 -4.82
N GLU A 239 4.66 17.73 -5.09
CA GLU A 239 6.04 17.90 -5.47
C GLU A 239 6.18 18.72 -6.75
N ARG A 240 7.24 19.54 -6.80
CA ARG A 240 7.56 20.35 -7.98
C ARG A 240 8.04 19.45 -9.13
N PRO A 241 7.81 19.85 -10.39
CA PRO A 241 8.45 19.19 -11.53
C PRO A 241 9.97 19.22 -11.45
N ILE A 242 10.61 18.27 -12.13
CA ILE A 242 12.07 18.12 -12.15
C ILE A 242 12.60 18.57 -13.51
N ASN A 243 13.65 19.39 -13.53
CA ASN A 243 14.25 19.83 -14.79
C ASN A 243 14.67 18.64 -15.68
N GLY A 244 14.49 18.81 -16.97
CA GLY A 244 14.70 17.76 -17.97
C GLY A 244 13.53 16.77 -18.10
N THR A 245 12.42 16.97 -17.37
CA THR A 245 11.20 16.17 -17.55
C THR A 245 10.38 16.65 -18.76
N PRO A 246 9.94 15.76 -19.68
CA PRO A 246 9.02 16.12 -20.75
C PRO A 246 7.74 16.76 -20.20
N GLU A 247 7.32 17.88 -20.78
CA GLU A 247 6.14 18.62 -20.32
C GLU A 247 4.86 17.78 -20.39
N ASP A 248 4.70 16.97 -21.44
CA ASP A 248 3.57 16.04 -21.57
C ASP A 248 3.50 15.07 -20.39
N TYR A 249 4.66 14.57 -19.93
CA TYR A 249 4.73 13.66 -18.79
C TYR A 249 4.35 14.37 -17.47
N ILE A 250 4.73 15.65 -17.32
CA ILE A 250 4.31 16.50 -16.20
C ILE A 250 2.81 16.67 -16.18
N ILE A 251 2.21 16.98 -17.33
CA ILE A 251 0.75 17.15 -17.46
C ILE A 251 0.02 15.85 -17.06
N ILE A 252 0.55 14.69 -17.43
CA ILE A 252 -0.05 13.40 -17.08
C ILE A 252 -0.08 13.18 -15.57
N TYR A 253 1.08 13.23 -14.89
CA TYR A 253 1.10 12.93 -13.46
C TYR A 253 0.41 14.03 -12.64
N SER A 254 0.47 15.28 -13.10
CA SER A 254 -0.16 16.40 -12.40
C SER A 254 -1.69 16.40 -12.48
N ASN A 255 -2.25 15.92 -13.59
CA ASN A 255 -3.69 15.67 -13.69
C ASN A 255 -4.12 14.45 -12.87
N ALA A 256 -3.29 13.41 -12.78
CA ALA A 256 -3.58 12.19 -12.04
C ALA A 256 -3.71 12.43 -10.51
N TRP A 257 -2.91 13.35 -9.95
CA TRP A 257 -2.90 13.61 -8.50
C TRP A 257 -3.70 14.85 -8.07
N LYS A 258 -4.66 15.31 -8.87
CA LYS A 258 -5.55 16.43 -8.49
C LYS A 258 -6.31 16.11 -7.20
N ASP A 259 -6.61 17.14 -6.41
CA ASP A 259 -7.31 16.99 -5.12
C ASP A 259 -8.71 16.38 -5.33
N ASP A 260 -9.51 16.94 -6.23
CA ASP A 260 -10.83 16.43 -6.59
C ASP A 260 -10.72 15.14 -7.43
N PRO A 261 -11.21 13.98 -6.92
CA PRO A 261 -11.15 12.71 -7.66
C PRO A 261 -11.90 12.75 -9.00
N ASN A 262 -12.89 13.61 -9.18
CA ASN A 262 -13.65 13.72 -10.44
C ASN A 262 -12.88 14.46 -11.53
N GLN A 263 -11.83 15.20 -11.17
CA GLN A 263 -10.96 15.89 -12.13
C GLN A 263 -9.80 15.03 -12.61
N ARG A 264 -9.63 13.84 -12.03
CA ARG A 264 -8.54 12.92 -12.39
C ARG A 264 -8.92 12.17 -13.67
N PRO A 265 -7.97 11.99 -14.60
CA PRO A 265 -8.20 11.23 -15.83
C PRO A 265 -8.50 9.76 -15.53
N THR A 266 -9.17 9.09 -16.46
CA THR A 266 -9.33 7.63 -16.38
C THR A 266 -7.99 6.93 -16.66
N ILE A 267 -7.85 5.68 -16.22
CA ILE A 267 -6.65 4.88 -16.50
C ILE A 267 -6.39 4.75 -18.01
N LYS A 268 -7.44 4.66 -18.82
CA LYS A 268 -7.35 4.64 -20.28
C LYS A 268 -6.79 5.95 -20.83
N ASN A 269 -7.26 7.10 -20.34
CA ASN A 269 -6.72 8.39 -20.77
C ASN A 269 -5.24 8.53 -20.43
N ILE A 270 -4.80 8.07 -19.25
CA ILE A 270 -3.37 8.06 -18.89
C ILE A 270 -2.57 7.17 -19.84
N PHE A 271 -3.03 5.94 -20.09
CA PHE A 271 -2.37 5.02 -21.02
C PHE A 271 -2.22 5.64 -22.41
N ASP A 272 -3.31 6.18 -22.97
CA ASP A 272 -3.31 6.84 -24.28
C ASP A 272 -2.38 8.06 -24.29
N SER A 273 -2.26 8.80 -23.18
CA SER A 273 -1.39 9.98 -23.10
C SER A 273 0.10 9.59 -23.03
N LEU A 274 0.43 8.50 -22.31
CA LEU A 274 1.81 7.98 -22.24
C LEU A 274 2.33 7.50 -23.60
N GLU A 275 1.46 6.96 -24.47
CA GLU A 275 1.84 6.54 -25.83
C GLU A 275 2.20 7.73 -26.75
N ASN A 276 1.71 8.93 -26.44
CA ASN A 276 1.79 10.09 -27.31
C ASN A 276 2.73 11.19 -26.80
N ILE A 277 3.57 10.89 -25.80
CA ILE A 277 4.51 11.86 -25.23
C ILE A 277 5.52 12.30 -26.29
N LYS A 278 5.69 13.62 -26.40
CA LYS A 278 6.78 14.24 -27.16
C LYS A 278 7.96 14.51 -26.24
N LEU A 279 9.13 13.99 -26.62
CA LEU A 279 10.38 14.13 -25.85
C LEU A 279 11.09 15.47 -26.06
N GLU A 280 10.67 16.26 -27.05
CA GLU A 280 11.35 17.50 -27.46
C GLU A 280 11.09 18.66 -26.48
N ASN A 281 9.90 18.70 -25.88
CA ASN A 281 9.50 19.77 -24.97
C ASN A 281 9.84 19.39 -23.53
N ILE A 282 10.98 19.88 -23.05
CA ILE A 282 11.47 19.62 -21.69
C ILE A 282 11.24 20.82 -20.77
N TYR A 283 10.78 20.54 -19.56
CA TYR A 283 10.66 21.51 -18.50
C TYR A 283 12.04 21.91 -17.97
N ASN A 284 12.26 23.22 -17.84
CA ASN A 284 13.46 23.79 -17.23
C ASN A 284 13.09 25.03 -16.41
N ASP A 285 13.26 24.95 -15.09
CA ASP A 285 13.25 26.09 -14.18
C ASP A 285 14.68 26.52 -13.87
N ALA A 286 15.04 27.73 -14.33
CA ALA A 286 16.37 28.30 -14.16
C ALA A 286 16.72 28.64 -12.70
N ASN A 287 15.73 28.65 -11.79
CA ASN A 287 15.93 28.92 -10.37
C ASN A 287 16.01 27.64 -9.52
N ASP A 288 15.94 26.46 -10.14
CA ASP A 288 15.97 25.17 -9.44
C ASP A 288 17.41 24.68 -9.21
N ASN A 289 17.90 24.83 -7.97
CA ASN A 289 19.24 24.37 -7.57
C ASN A 289 19.26 22.84 -7.42
N GLN A 290 19.47 22.12 -8.53
CA GLN A 290 19.51 20.66 -8.56
C GLN A 290 20.54 20.04 -7.60
N GLU A 291 21.69 20.69 -7.37
CA GLU A 291 22.76 20.22 -6.48
C GLU A 291 22.31 20.06 -5.01
N ALA A 292 21.37 20.88 -4.53
CA ALA A 292 20.86 20.79 -3.17
C ALA A 292 20.06 19.48 -2.94
N TYR A 293 19.49 18.90 -4.01
CA TYR A 293 18.67 17.69 -3.91
C TYR A 293 19.50 16.40 -3.94
N PHE A 294 20.61 16.37 -4.68
CA PHE A 294 21.53 15.24 -4.71
C PHE A 294 22.29 15.08 -3.38
N ASN A 295 22.73 16.19 -2.76
CA ASN A 295 23.44 16.14 -1.48
C ASN A 295 22.56 15.68 -0.31
N ASN A 296 21.24 15.92 -0.38
CA ASN A 296 20.28 15.43 0.62
C ASN A 296 20.02 13.92 0.52
N GLN A 297 20.30 13.26 -0.62
CA GLN A 297 20.21 11.79 -0.73
C GLN A 297 21.26 11.07 0.14
N SER A 298 22.42 11.70 0.35
CA SER A 298 23.51 11.17 1.17
C SER A 298 23.31 11.37 2.68
N GLN A 299 22.45 12.32 3.08
CA GLN A 299 22.15 12.63 4.49
C GLN A 299 20.80 12.10 4.97
N ALA A 300 19.80 11.97 4.09
CA ALA A 300 18.49 11.40 4.43
C ALA A 300 18.48 9.87 4.53
N SER A 301 19.66 9.24 4.52
CA SER A 301 19.85 7.79 4.33
C SER A 301 19.46 6.92 5.53
N THR A 302 18.97 7.49 6.65
CA THR A 302 18.66 6.71 7.86
C THR A 302 17.27 6.98 8.45
N ASP A 303 16.79 8.23 8.45
CA ASP A 303 15.64 8.61 9.29
C ASP A 303 14.27 8.52 8.60
N VAL A 304 14.20 8.60 7.27
CA VAL A 304 12.92 8.49 6.51
C VAL A 304 12.45 7.02 6.37
N TYR A 305 13.34 6.06 6.58
CA TYR A 305 13.07 4.64 6.31
C TYR A 305 12.24 3.94 7.39
N ILE A 306 12.11 4.51 8.59
CA ILE A 306 11.49 3.85 9.76
C ILE A 306 10.02 4.28 9.98
N THR A 307 9.62 5.47 9.53
CA THR A 307 8.28 6.02 9.83
C THR A 307 7.18 5.65 8.83
N ASP A 308 7.53 5.00 7.71
CA ASP A 308 6.60 4.66 6.62
C ASP A 308 5.56 3.56 6.97
N THR A 309 5.58 3.02 8.18
CA THR A 309 4.61 2.01 8.62
C THR A 309 4.10 2.33 10.02
N ILE A 310 3.21 3.32 10.13
CA ILE A 310 2.28 3.38 11.27
C ILE A 310 1.23 2.27 11.07
N SER A 311 1.63 1.04 11.37
CA SER A 311 0.67 -0.02 11.69
C SER A 311 0.44 0.08 13.19
N SER A 312 -0.70 0.64 13.59
CA SER A 312 -1.09 0.72 15.00
C SER A 312 -1.35 -0.69 15.56
N THR A 313 -0.30 -1.39 15.97
CA THR A 313 -0.38 -2.38 17.04
C THR A 313 -0.19 -1.64 18.36
N SER A 314 -1.25 -0.96 18.80
CA SER A 314 -1.37 -0.57 20.20
C SER A 314 -2.84 -0.72 20.58
N SER A 315 -3.13 -1.86 21.19
CA SER A 315 -4.28 -2.04 22.05
C SER A 315 -4.34 -0.82 22.98
N PHE A 316 -5.40 -0.02 22.90
CA PHE A 316 -5.64 1.02 23.89
C PHE A 316 -5.98 0.33 25.22
N THR A 317 -4.95 0.05 26.03
CA THR A 317 -5.11 -0.11 27.47
C THR A 317 -4.83 1.23 28.10
N THR A 318 -5.88 1.84 28.63
CA THR A 318 -5.85 3.07 29.41
C THR A 318 -5.05 2.85 30.70
N SER A 319 -3.80 3.31 30.74
CA SER A 319 -3.14 3.77 31.97
C SER A 319 -1.72 4.25 31.69
N ASN A 320 -1.58 5.58 31.59
CA ASN A 320 -0.48 6.42 32.10
C ASN A 320 -0.27 7.61 31.17
N LEU A 321 -0.95 8.71 31.51
CA LEU A 321 -0.68 10.04 30.98
C LEU A 321 0.61 10.54 31.64
N GLY A 322 1.74 10.42 30.94
CA GLY A 322 2.94 11.19 31.22
C GLY A 322 2.86 12.50 30.42
N GLU A 323 2.98 13.62 31.11
CA GLU A 323 2.82 14.98 30.60
C GLU A 323 3.68 15.27 29.35
N VAL A 324 3.01 15.73 28.29
CA VAL A 324 3.64 16.50 27.21
C VAL A 324 3.08 17.91 27.31
N THR A 325 3.92 18.85 27.75
CA THR A 325 3.59 20.28 27.85
C THR A 325 3.52 20.89 26.45
N VAL A 326 2.29 21.16 26.00
CA VAL A 326 2.03 21.96 24.79
C VAL A 326 1.97 23.43 25.18
N SER A 327 2.78 24.26 24.53
CA SER A 327 2.85 25.71 24.78
C SER A 327 1.51 26.41 24.54
N GLN A 328 1.16 27.33 25.44
CA GLN A 328 -0.12 28.05 25.55
C GLN A 328 -0.54 28.84 24.28
N ALA A 329 0.37 29.09 23.34
CA ALA A 329 0.09 29.80 22.08
C ALA A 329 -0.75 28.98 21.07
N SER A 330 -0.86 27.66 21.23
CA SER A 330 -1.62 26.80 20.29
C SER A 330 -3.11 26.66 20.63
N ILE A 331 -3.55 27.12 21.81
CA ILE A 331 -4.93 26.94 22.28
C ILE A 331 -5.84 28.10 21.84
N GLU A 332 -5.31 29.31 21.64
CA GLU A 332 -6.12 30.46 21.24
C GLU A 332 -6.59 30.37 19.78
N ASN A 333 -5.81 29.77 18.87
CA ASN A 333 -6.19 29.64 17.45
C ASN A 333 -7.24 28.55 17.15
N ILE A 334 -7.63 27.74 18.15
CA ILE A 334 -8.63 26.67 17.96
C ILE A 334 -10.03 27.13 18.39
N LYS A 335 -10.14 28.19 19.21
CA LYS A 335 -11.42 28.63 19.77
C LYS A 335 -12.33 29.36 18.76
N ASP A 336 -11.78 29.85 17.65
CA ASP A 336 -12.55 30.64 16.67
C ASP A 336 -13.06 29.84 15.45
N LEU A 337 -12.91 28.51 15.44
CA LEU A 337 -13.23 27.66 14.26
C LEU A 337 -14.32 26.60 14.50
N VAL A 338 -15.05 26.64 15.61
CA VAL A 338 -16.17 25.72 15.87
C VAL A 338 -17.48 26.52 15.93
N SER A 339 -18.38 26.28 14.98
CA SER A 339 -19.76 26.75 15.08
C SER A 339 -20.53 25.93 16.13
N ASP A 340 -21.30 26.63 16.96
CA ASP A 340 -22.02 26.15 18.16
C ASP A 340 -23.05 25.02 17.93
N GLN A 341 -23.20 24.49 16.71
CA GLN A 341 -24.18 23.43 16.41
C GLN A 341 -23.65 22.01 16.64
N THR A 342 -22.34 21.83 16.93
CA THR A 342 -21.72 20.50 17.08
C THR A 342 -21.53 20.04 18.53
N LEU A 343 -21.83 20.90 19.52
CA LEU A 343 -21.70 20.55 20.94
C LEU A 343 -22.94 19.85 21.53
N THR A 344 -24.09 19.90 20.84
CA THR A 344 -25.36 19.34 21.33
C THR A 344 -25.57 17.86 21.01
N ASP A 345 -24.84 17.29 20.04
CA ASP A 345 -25.00 15.88 19.64
C ASP A 345 -24.05 14.92 20.37
N LEU A 346 -23.06 15.43 21.11
CA LEU A 346 -22.10 14.63 21.87
C LEU A 346 -22.49 14.38 23.34
N THR A 347 -23.53 15.05 23.85
CA THR A 347 -24.02 14.88 25.23
C THR A 347 -25.11 13.81 25.38
N ASN A 348 -25.69 13.30 24.28
CA ASN A 348 -26.81 12.36 24.30
C ASN A 348 -26.45 10.87 24.10
N LEU A 349 -25.18 10.49 24.18
CA LEU A 349 -24.75 9.08 24.16
C LEU A 349 -23.90 8.74 25.40
N LYS A 350 -24.53 8.72 26.56
CA LYS A 350 -24.10 7.88 27.69
C LYS A 350 -25.09 6.73 27.87
N ASN A 351 -24.51 5.54 27.84
CA ASN A 351 -25.09 4.21 27.64
C ASN A 351 -25.96 3.69 28.82
N PRO A 352 -26.64 2.53 28.64
CA PRO A 352 -27.86 2.14 29.35
C PRO A 352 -27.62 1.44 30.69
N GLU A 353 -28.65 1.44 31.52
CA GLU A 353 -28.79 0.61 32.71
C GLU A 353 -28.85 -0.88 32.33
N ILE A 354 -27.97 -1.73 32.90
CA ILE A 354 -28.34 -3.06 33.43
C ILE A 354 -27.51 -3.34 34.69
N THR A 355 -28.24 -3.52 35.78
CA THR A 355 -27.85 -3.91 37.14
C THR A 355 -27.44 -5.38 37.23
N VAL A 356 -26.34 -5.69 37.93
CA VAL A 356 -26.17 -7.00 38.62
C VAL A 356 -25.53 -6.79 40.00
N ASN A 357 -26.14 -7.48 40.96
CA ASN A 357 -26.07 -7.35 42.40
C ASN A 357 -24.79 -7.95 43.00
N SER A 358 -24.26 -7.30 44.02
CA SER A 358 -23.19 -7.78 44.89
C SER A 358 -23.72 -8.82 45.88
N ASN A 359 -23.13 -10.02 45.90
CA ASN A 359 -22.85 -10.84 47.09
C ASN A 359 -22.46 -12.26 46.65
N ASN A 360 -21.17 -12.60 46.79
CA ASN A 360 -20.72 -13.86 47.42
C ASN A 360 -19.19 -14.07 47.28
N ILE A 361 -18.55 -14.21 48.44
CA ILE A 361 -17.70 -15.34 48.83
C ILE A 361 -16.25 -15.42 48.26
N THR A 362 -15.33 -14.93 49.11
CA THR A 362 -14.06 -15.54 49.58
C THR A 362 -12.95 -16.04 48.63
N ARG A 363 -11.73 -15.70 49.07
CA ARG A 363 -10.47 -16.50 49.11
C ARG A 363 -9.61 -16.63 47.86
N GLY A 364 -8.38 -16.08 47.98
CA GLY A 364 -7.10 -16.61 47.46
C GLY A 364 -6.95 -16.57 45.93
N TRP A 365 -5.81 -16.24 45.34
CA TRP A 365 -4.45 -16.63 45.65
C TRP A 365 -3.44 -15.64 45.06
N LYS A 366 -2.28 -15.59 45.72
CA LYS A 366 -0.99 -14.98 45.34
C LYS A 366 -0.34 -15.75 44.17
N ILE A 367 0.74 -15.16 43.60
CA ILE A 367 1.84 -15.75 42.76
C ILE A 367 1.57 -15.69 41.23
N CYS A 368 2.49 -15.31 40.31
CA CYS A 368 3.87 -14.84 40.38
C CYS A 368 4.21 -14.00 39.13
N MET A 369 5.12 -13.03 39.30
CA MET A 369 6.00 -12.58 38.23
C MET A 369 7.01 -13.69 37.88
N TYR A 370 7.24 -13.93 36.59
CA TYR A 370 8.51 -13.75 35.88
C TYR A 370 8.26 -13.75 34.37
#